data_AF-A0AAE5XEV1-F1
#
_entry.id   AF-A0AAE5XEV1-F1
#
_cell.length_a   1.000
_cell.length_b   1.000
_cell.length_c   1.000
_cell.angle_alpha   90.00
_cell.angle_beta   90.00
_cell.angle_gamma   90.00
#
_symmetry.space_group_name_H-M   'P 1'
#
loop_
_entity.id
_entity.type
_entity.pdbx_description
1 polymer ?
#
loop_
_entity_poly.entity_id
_entity_poly.type
_entity_poly.pdbx_seq_one_letter_code
_entity_poly.pdbx_strand_id
1 'polypeptide(L)'
;MNFLYENDRQTYLSEMGIAVWYARRPLSNAAPSTLFEFDETPEELDNQDVERCANKVSPPKTPSLKSAQQAAALRQTMSAIAQPEQVKQKKILEPDKKDASPTPVLVKSSPATIDRLRAMSIKAGDICMVALSKGEVDITPESPSGQLLANIALAVSLGEEWKDAYSLFAWPPFERKGLPMQDDAMLTRILARWSPLDGLKHCILFCDGGIAATLGGLDPVWKGDRLLQLPSLDEMLQNPSIKKLVWRKLRQYLYSND
;
A
#
# COMPACT_ATOMS: atom_id res chain seq x y z
N MET A 1 -26.16 -25.56 -9.58
CA MET A 1 -25.26 -24.53 -10.18
C MET A 1 -25.06 -23.45 -9.12
N ASN A 2 -23.81 -23.05 -8.86
CA ASN A 2 -23.45 -22.19 -7.72
C ASN A 2 -23.69 -20.71 -8.06
N PHE A 3 -24.87 -20.18 -7.73
CA PHE A 3 -25.20 -18.75 -7.83
C PHE A 3 -24.19 -17.83 -7.10
N LEU A 4 -23.57 -18.35 -6.04
CA LEU A 4 -22.50 -17.66 -5.30
C LEU A 4 -21.34 -17.21 -6.22
N TYR A 5 -21.02 -18.01 -7.25
CA TYR A 5 -19.87 -17.72 -8.12
C TYR A 5 -20.11 -16.55 -9.10
N GLU A 6 -21.35 -16.33 -9.55
CA GLU A 6 -21.63 -15.24 -10.49
C GLU A 6 -21.75 -13.89 -9.78
N ASN A 7 -22.27 -13.85 -8.56
CA ASN A 7 -22.33 -12.61 -7.78
C ASN A 7 -20.91 -12.13 -7.41
N ASP A 8 -20.02 -13.05 -7.04
CA ASP A 8 -18.60 -12.76 -6.80
C ASP A 8 -17.93 -12.25 -8.08
N ARG A 9 -18.24 -12.85 -9.24
CA ARG A 9 -17.75 -12.40 -10.53
C ARG A 9 -18.24 -11.00 -10.90
N GLN A 10 -19.54 -10.71 -10.74
CA GLN A 10 -20.11 -9.39 -11.03
C GLN A 10 -19.48 -8.32 -10.14
N THR A 11 -19.31 -8.63 -8.86
CA THR A 11 -18.61 -7.77 -7.92
C THR A 11 -17.19 -7.47 -8.43
N TYR A 12 -16.42 -8.51 -8.73
CA TYR A 12 -15.05 -8.35 -9.22
C TYR A 12 -14.97 -7.50 -10.49
N LEU A 13 -15.88 -7.72 -11.46
CA LEU A 13 -15.96 -6.93 -12.69
C LEU A 13 -16.33 -5.47 -12.41
N SER A 14 -17.27 -5.23 -11.50
CA SER A 14 -17.68 -3.87 -11.13
C SER A 14 -16.54 -3.09 -10.46
N GLU A 15 -15.75 -3.73 -9.61
CA GLU A 15 -14.59 -3.11 -8.95
C GLU A 15 -13.45 -2.83 -9.94
N MET A 16 -13.36 -3.61 -11.02
CA MET A 16 -12.49 -3.31 -12.16
C MET A 16 -13.03 -2.19 -13.07
N GLY A 17 -14.19 -1.61 -12.76
CA GLY A 17 -14.86 -0.61 -13.60
C GLY A 17 -15.45 -1.19 -14.89
N ILE A 18 -15.59 -2.51 -14.99
CA ILE A 18 -16.15 -3.18 -16.15
C ILE A 18 -17.67 -3.23 -15.97
N ALA A 19 -18.38 -2.40 -16.73
CA ALA A 19 -19.83 -2.45 -16.81
C ALA A 19 -20.28 -3.77 -17.44
N VAL A 20 -20.93 -4.63 -16.65
CA VAL A 20 -21.42 -5.92 -17.13
C VAL A 20 -22.79 -5.72 -17.76
N TRP A 21 -22.89 -6.04 -19.06
CA TRP A 21 -24.15 -5.98 -19.79
C TRP A 21 -24.77 -7.37 -19.85
N TYR A 22 -25.95 -7.51 -19.23
CA TYR A 22 -26.78 -8.70 -19.36
C TYR A 22 -27.98 -8.41 -20.24
N ALA A 23 -28.27 -9.32 -21.17
CA ALA A 23 -29.50 -9.27 -21.93
C ALA A 23 -30.67 -9.61 -20.98
N ARG A 24 -31.49 -8.61 -20.65
CA ARG A 24 -32.70 -8.80 -19.84
C ARG A 24 -33.76 -9.67 -20.52
N ARG A 25 -33.63 -9.90 -21.83
CA ARG A 25 -34.52 -10.74 -22.62
C ARG A 25 -33.69 -11.73 -23.43
N PRO A 26 -34.16 -12.98 -23.57
CA PRO A 26 -33.51 -13.94 -24.45
C PRO A 26 -33.50 -13.37 -25.87
N LEU A 27 -32.32 -13.28 -26.47
CA LEU A 27 -32.19 -12.86 -27.86
C LEU A 27 -32.55 -14.04 -28.76
N SER A 28 -33.36 -13.80 -29.79
CA SER A 28 -33.70 -14.84 -30.76
C SER A 28 -32.41 -15.32 -31.45
N ASN A 29 -32.19 -16.64 -31.46
CA ASN A 29 -31.01 -17.33 -31.99
C ASN A 29 -29.72 -17.25 -31.15
N ALA A 30 -29.73 -16.61 -29.98
CA ALA A 30 -28.62 -16.74 -29.03
C ALA A 30 -28.81 -17.99 -28.17
N ALA A 31 -27.72 -18.61 -27.74
CA ALA A 31 -27.79 -19.63 -26.69
C ALA A 31 -28.48 -19.00 -25.46
N PRO A 32 -29.46 -19.70 -24.83
CA PRO A 32 -30.15 -19.15 -23.67
C PRO A 32 -29.12 -18.85 -22.58
N SER A 33 -29.07 -17.59 -22.16
CA SER A 33 -28.29 -17.23 -20.98
C SER A 33 -28.85 -17.99 -19.79
N THR A 34 -27.96 -18.44 -18.90
CA THR A 34 -28.37 -18.98 -17.60
C THR A 34 -29.38 -18.02 -16.95
N LEU A 35 -30.54 -18.53 -16.56
CA LEU A 35 -31.57 -17.72 -15.89
C LEU A 35 -30.97 -17.20 -14.57
N PHE A 36 -30.87 -15.88 -14.46
CA PHE A 36 -30.43 -15.21 -13.26
C PHE A 36 -31.63 -14.54 -12.61
N GLU A 37 -31.95 -14.96 -11.39
CA GLU A 37 -32.84 -14.19 -10.52
C GLU A 37 -32.02 -13.02 -9.98
N PHE A 38 -32.30 -11.83 -10.48
CA PHE A 38 -31.82 -10.61 -9.85
C PHE A 38 -32.75 -10.34 -8.67
N ASP A 39 -32.22 -10.15 -7.46
CA ASP A 39 -32.98 -9.57 -6.36
C ASP A 39 -33.28 -8.11 -6.72
N GLU A 40 -34.30 -7.91 -7.55
CA GLU A 40 -34.85 -6.59 -7.84
C GLU A 40 -35.59 -6.13 -6.57
N THR A 41 -34.88 -5.46 -5.67
CA THR A 41 -35.55 -4.49 -4.80
C THR A 41 -36.23 -3.48 -5.72
N PRO A 42 -37.56 -3.31 -5.66
CA PRO A 42 -38.25 -2.38 -6.53
C PRO A 42 -37.79 -0.96 -6.21
N GLU A 43 -36.87 -0.43 -7.02
CA GLU A 43 -36.75 1.02 -7.13
C GLU A 43 -38.04 1.48 -7.80
N GLU A 44 -38.83 2.28 -7.07
CA GLU A 44 -40.00 2.97 -7.57
C GLU A 44 -39.57 3.88 -8.74
N LEU A 45 -39.64 3.33 -9.96
CA LEU A 45 -39.45 4.08 -11.19
C LEU A 45 -40.64 5.03 -11.34
N ASP A 46 -40.37 6.30 -11.02
CA ASP A 46 -41.15 7.43 -11.51
C ASP A 46 -41.09 7.40 -13.05
N ASN A 47 -42.23 7.15 -13.68
CA ASN A 47 -42.36 7.05 -15.12
C ASN A 47 -42.17 8.45 -15.72
N GLN A 48 -40.98 8.74 -16.25
CA GLN A 48 -40.81 9.79 -17.26
C GLN A 48 -40.51 9.17 -18.61
N ASP A 49 -41.53 9.26 -19.46
CA ASP A 49 -41.50 8.99 -20.89
C ASP A 49 -40.30 9.67 -21.56
N VAL A 50 -39.54 8.85 -22.29
CA VAL A 50 -38.45 9.32 -23.15
C VAL A 50 -39.04 9.67 -24.51
N GLU A 51 -39.30 10.96 -24.75
CA GLU A 51 -39.50 11.47 -26.11
C GLU A 51 -38.15 11.66 -26.81
N ARG A 52 -38.00 10.94 -27.92
CA ARG A 52 -36.85 10.94 -28.83
C ARG A 52 -37.00 12.11 -29.81
N CYS A 53 -35.99 12.99 -29.92
CA CYS A 53 -35.63 13.61 -31.22
C CYS A 53 -34.23 14.27 -31.26
N ALA A 54 -33.42 13.74 -32.18
CA ALA A 54 -32.52 14.40 -33.14
C ALA A 54 -31.53 15.52 -32.72
N ASN A 55 -30.25 15.18 -32.88
CA ASN A 55 -29.14 15.95 -33.48
C ASN A 55 -28.99 17.45 -33.17
N LYS A 56 -27.84 17.80 -32.55
CA LYS A 56 -26.91 18.80 -33.11
C LYS A 56 -25.52 18.73 -32.46
N VAL A 57 -24.52 18.75 -33.34
CA VAL A 57 -23.07 18.74 -33.09
C VAL A 57 -22.58 20.10 -32.57
N SER A 58 -21.56 20.04 -31.71
CA SER A 58 -20.85 21.09 -30.92
C SER A 58 -20.20 22.24 -31.73
N PRO A 59 -19.68 23.29 -31.05
CA PRO A 59 -18.22 23.32 -30.80
C PRO A 59 -17.80 23.92 -29.43
N PRO A 60 -16.51 23.78 -29.04
CA PRO A 60 -16.01 24.02 -27.68
C PRO A 60 -15.48 25.45 -27.48
N LYS A 61 -15.44 25.94 -26.23
CA LYS A 61 -14.56 27.07 -25.85
C LYS A 61 -14.24 27.17 -24.34
N THR A 62 -12.96 26.88 -24.06
CA THR A 62 -12.00 27.51 -23.14
C THR A 62 -12.26 27.68 -21.62
N PRO A 63 -11.31 27.26 -20.76
CA PRO A 63 -11.30 27.59 -19.33
C PRO A 63 -10.83 29.03 -19.06
N SER A 64 -11.56 29.74 -18.20
CA SER A 64 -11.23 31.09 -17.72
C SER A 64 -10.21 31.03 -16.57
N LEU A 65 -9.01 31.55 -16.84
CA LEU A 65 -8.00 31.97 -15.86
C LEU A 65 -8.56 33.04 -14.92
N LYS A 66 -8.70 32.76 -13.62
CA LYS A 66 -8.72 33.74 -12.51
C LYS A 66 -8.85 33.04 -11.14
N SER A 67 -7.74 32.64 -10.53
CA SER A 67 -7.60 32.59 -9.05
C SER A 67 -6.14 32.43 -8.59
N ALA A 68 -5.18 32.94 -9.37
CA ALA A 68 -3.79 33.04 -8.95
C ALA A 68 -3.59 34.33 -8.13
N GLN A 69 -4.09 34.39 -6.89
CA GLN A 69 -3.75 35.46 -5.93
C GLN A 69 -4.30 35.22 -4.51
N GLN A 70 -4.20 34.01 -3.95
CA GLN A 70 -4.66 33.77 -2.57
C GLN A 70 -3.92 32.61 -1.88
N ALA A 71 -2.59 32.70 -1.76
CA ALA A 71 -1.84 31.83 -0.84
C ALA A 71 -0.47 32.38 -0.38
N ALA A 72 -0.20 33.68 -0.58
CA ALA A 72 1.06 34.32 -0.13
C ALA A 72 0.97 34.92 1.29
N ALA A 73 -0.11 34.66 2.05
CA ALA A 73 -0.41 35.36 3.30
C ALA A 73 -0.38 34.48 4.57
N LEU A 74 0.26 33.31 4.55
CA LEU A 74 0.33 32.41 5.71
C LEU A 74 1.76 31.92 6.03
N ARG A 75 2.75 32.77 5.73
CA ARG A 75 4.18 32.51 6.01
C ARG A 75 4.81 33.44 7.07
N GLN A 76 4.03 34.16 7.88
CA GLN A 76 4.60 35.17 8.80
C GLN A 76 3.97 35.27 10.18
N THR A 77 3.60 34.18 10.84
CA THR A 77 3.47 34.20 12.30
C THR A 77 3.92 32.86 12.91
N MET A 78 4.77 32.96 13.94
CA MET A 78 5.21 31.89 14.85
C MET A 78 6.55 31.21 14.54
N SER A 79 7.58 32.03 14.26
CA SER A 79 8.96 31.73 14.64
C SER A 79 9.29 32.53 15.91
N ALA A 80 9.11 31.94 17.08
CA ALA A 80 9.81 32.31 18.32
C ALA A 80 9.41 31.33 19.44
N ILE A 81 10.31 30.45 19.84
CA ILE A 81 10.83 30.34 21.21
C ILE A 81 11.80 29.16 21.24
N ALA A 82 13.03 29.51 21.55
CA ALA A 82 14.14 28.63 21.73
C ALA A 82 14.19 28.12 23.18
N GLN A 83 14.61 26.86 23.29
CA GLN A 83 15.47 26.28 24.34
C GLN A 83 14.91 25.77 25.68
N PRO A 84 15.63 24.80 26.29
CA PRO A 84 15.07 23.76 27.15
C PRO A 84 15.38 23.98 28.63
N GLU A 85 14.47 23.56 29.50
CA GLU A 85 14.77 23.39 30.92
C GLU A 85 14.80 21.91 31.32
N GLN A 86 15.84 21.62 32.09
CA GLN A 86 16.19 20.34 32.66
C GLN A 86 15.48 20.10 34.01
N VAL A 87 15.59 18.84 34.47
CA VAL A 87 15.57 18.37 35.87
C VAL A 87 14.19 18.23 36.55
N LYS A 88 13.74 16.98 36.74
CA LYS A 88 13.75 16.30 38.06
C LYS A 88 13.30 14.85 37.99
N GLN A 89 14.29 13.97 38.18
CA GLN A 89 14.12 12.59 38.62
C GLN A 89 13.52 12.55 40.04
N LYS A 90 12.55 11.65 40.27
CA LYS A 90 12.15 11.15 41.59
C LYS A 90 11.70 9.70 41.39
N LYS A 91 12.60 8.75 41.61
CA LYS A 91 12.75 7.92 42.83
C LYS A 91 11.78 6.73 42.88
N ILE A 92 12.29 5.60 42.41
CA ILE A 92 12.33 4.26 43.04
C ILE A 92 11.22 3.99 44.08
N LEU A 93 10.37 3.01 43.77
CA LEU A 93 9.98 1.94 44.70
C LEU A 93 9.48 0.71 43.90
N GLU A 94 10.27 -0.35 43.90
CA GLU A 94 9.80 -1.75 43.85
C GLU A 94 9.74 -2.26 45.31
N PRO A 95 9.25 -3.49 45.62
CA PRO A 95 8.40 -4.39 44.85
C PRO A 95 7.13 -4.78 45.65
N ASP A 96 6.11 -5.34 45.01
CA ASP A 96 5.23 -6.26 45.74
C ASP A 96 4.99 -7.55 44.96
N LYS A 97 5.27 -8.64 45.66
CA LYS A 97 5.17 -10.02 45.20
C LYS A 97 3.70 -10.40 45.22
N LYS A 98 3.18 -10.97 44.14
CA LYS A 98 2.13 -11.98 44.25
C LYS A 98 2.31 -13.06 43.23
N ASP A 99 2.64 -14.23 43.77
CA ASP A 99 2.54 -15.54 43.15
C ASP A 99 1.21 -15.69 42.41
N ALA A 100 1.30 -15.97 41.12
CA ALA A 100 0.25 -16.64 40.37
C ALA A 100 0.91 -17.53 39.31
N SER A 101 0.98 -18.82 39.63
CA SER A 101 1.01 -19.98 38.73
C SER A 101 0.89 -19.67 37.22
N PRO A 102 1.89 -20.01 36.39
CA PRO A 102 1.71 -19.96 34.94
C PRO A 102 0.96 -21.21 34.48
N THR A 103 -0.35 -21.06 34.30
CA THR A 103 -1.11 -21.95 33.41
C THR A 103 -0.57 -21.73 32.00
N PRO A 104 -0.12 -22.77 31.26
CA PRO A 104 0.31 -22.59 29.88
C PRO A 104 -0.93 -22.36 29.03
N VAL A 105 -1.29 -21.10 28.84
CA VAL A 105 -2.20 -20.71 27.76
C VAL A 105 -1.42 -20.96 26.48
N LEU A 106 -1.70 -22.09 25.85
CA LEU A 106 -1.33 -22.38 24.48
C LEU A 106 -2.05 -21.35 23.60
N VAL A 107 -1.48 -20.16 23.50
CA VAL A 107 -1.85 -19.17 22.49
C VAL A 107 -1.46 -19.81 21.17
N LYS A 108 -2.42 -20.49 20.54
CA LYS A 108 -2.38 -20.73 19.09
C LYS A 108 -2.34 -19.34 18.47
N SER A 109 -1.14 -18.83 18.23
CA SER A 109 -0.91 -17.67 17.41
C SER A 109 -1.38 -18.04 16.01
N SER A 110 -2.65 -17.74 15.73
CA SER A 110 -3.12 -17.68 14.35
C SER A 110 -2.14 -16.76 13.60
N PRO A 111 -1.61 -17.17 12.44
CA PRO A 111 -0.71 -16.31 11.68
C PRO A 111 -1.44 -14.97 11.45
N ALA A 112 -0.78 -13.87 11.80
CA ALA A 112 -1.34 -12.54 11.69
C ALA A 112 -1.51 -12.21 10.20
N THR A 113 -2.74 -12.34 9.69
CA THR A 113 -3.08 -12.03 8.30
C THR A 113 -2.78 -10.56 8.01
N ILE A 114 -2.24 -10.28 6.82
CA ILE A 114 -1.92 -8.90 6.42
C ILE A 114 -3.18 -8.26 5.83
N ASP A 115 -3.96 -7.60 6.69
CA ASP A 115 -5.21 -6.94 6.29
C ASP A 115 -5.00 -5.78 5.30
N ARG A 116 -3.89 -5.04 5.42
CA ARG A 116 -3.53 -3.93 4.54
C ARG A 116 -2.02 -3.80 4.43
N LEU A 117 -1.50 -3.80 3.21
CA LEU A 117 -0.10 -3.54 2.89
C LEU A 117 -0.03 -2.41 1.85
N ARG A 118 0.87 -1.47 2.08
CA ARG A 118 1.32 -0.51 1.05
C ARG A 118 2.79 -0.76 0.80
N ALA A 119 3.18 -0.67 -0.47
CA ALA A 119 4.57 -0.79 -0.85
C ALA A 119 4.95 0.26 -1.89
N MET A 120 6.19 0.72 -1.81
CA MET A 120 6.83 1.55 -2.82
C MET A 120 8.16 0.93 -3.18
N SER A 121 8.41 0.74 -4.47
CA SER A 121 9.69 0.27 -4.98
C SER A 121 10.35 1.34 -5.82
N ILE A 122 11.65 1.53 -5.63
CA ILE A 122 12.51 2.36 -6.46
C ILE A 122 13.56 1.44 -7.08
N LYS A 123 13.74 1.51 -8.39
CA LYS A 123 14.78 0.77 -9.11
C LYS A 123 15.67 1.75 -9.85
N ALA A 124 16.99 1.63 -9.66
CA ALA A 124 17.97 2.38 -10.44
C ALA A 124 19.25 1.56 -10.58
N GLY A 125 19.63 1.31 -11.83
CA GLY A 125 20.74 0.39 -12.17
C GLY A 125 20.57 -0.99 -11.55
N ASP A 126 21.60 -1.44 -10.85
CA ASP A 126 21.70 -2.77 -10.22
C ASP A 126 21.11 -2.81 -8.79
N ILE A 127 20.50 -1.72 -8.33
CA ILE A 127 19.95 -1.56 -6.97
C ILE A 127 18.44 -1.42 -7.03
N CYS A 128 17.74 -2.17 -6.18
CA CYS A 128 16.32 -1.97 -5.90
C CYS A 128 16.09 -1.74 -4.42
N MET A 129 15.28 -0.74 -4.11
CA MET A 129 14.82 -0.41 -2.77
C MET A 129 13.32 -0.63 -2.70
N VAL A 130 12.86 -1.39 -1.71
CA VAL A 130 11.45 -1.67 -1.48
C VAL A 130 11.10 -1.26 -0.06
N ALA A 131 10.11 -0.41 0.10
CA ALA A 131 9.55 -0.05 1.39
C ALA A 131 8.16 -0.64 1.54
N LEU A 132 7.93 -1.32 2.67
CA LEU A 132 6.67 -1.93 3.03
C LEU A 132 6.12 -1.29 4.29
N SER A 133 4.83 -1.00 4.28
CA SER A 133 4.08 -0.49 5.43
C SER A 133 2.81 -1.30 5.61
N LYS A 134 2.47 -1.55 6.88
CA LYS A 134 1.22 -2.20 7.28
C LYS A 134 0.22 -1.15 7.75
N GLY A 135 -1.04 -1.33 7.38
CA GLY A 135 -2.15 -0.50 7.88
C GLY A 135 -2.39 0.75 7.04
N GLU A 136 -2.68 1.87 7.71
CA GLU A 136 -3.09 3.14 7.09
C GLU A 136 -1.94 4.08 6.78
N VAL A 137 -0.70 3.71 7.14
CA VAL A 137 0.47 4.53 6.86
C VAL A 137 0.73 4.51 5.36
N ASP A 138 0.47 5.67 4.74
CA ASP A 138 0.66 5.88 3.32
C ASP A 138 2.15 5.91 2.96
N ILE A 139 2.51 5.22 1.88
CA ILE A 139 3.85 5.29 1.27
C ILE A 139 3.67 5.77 -0.17
N THR A 140 3.64 7.08 -0.30
CA THR A 140 3.63 7.81 -1.57
C THR A 140 4.82 8.75 -1.64
N PRO A 141 5.31 9.15 -2.84
CA PRO A 141 6.42 10.10 -2.97
C PRO A 141 6.24 11.40 -2.15
N GLU A 142 4.99 11.81 -1.95
CA GLU A 142 4.60 13.01 -1.22
C GLU A 142 4.59 12.79 0.30
N SER A 143 4.39 11.54 0.77
CA SER A 143 4.38 11.19 2.19
C SER A 143 5.76 11.36 2.84
N PRO A 144 5.84 11.60 4.17
CA PRO A 144 7.12 11.66 4.88
C PRO A 144 7.96 10.38 4.72
N SER A 145 7.31 9.22 4.68
CA SER A 145 7.97 7.93 4.46
C SER A 145 8.53 7.83 3.04
N GLY A 146 7.76 8.16 2.01
CA GLY A 146 8.25 8.16 0.63
C GLY A 146 9.35 9.20 0.38
N GLN A 147 9.25 10.39 0.99
CA GLN A 147 10.33 11.39 0.95
C GLN A 147 11.61 10.88 1.64
N LEU A 148 11.50 10.15 2.75
CA LEU A 148 12.67 9.52 3.38
C LEU A 148 13.28 8.46 2.46
N LEU A 149 12.46 7.62 1.82
CA LEU A 149 12.95 6.61 0.87
C LEU A 149 13.67 7.27 -0.31
N ALA A 150 13.09 8.31 -0.88
CA ALA A 150 13.66 9.13 -1.94
C ALA A 150 15.01 9.76 -1.54
N ASN A 151 15.10 10.31 -0.32
CA ASN A 151 16.35 10.89 0.18
C ASN A 151 17.44 9.82 0.37
N ILE A 152 17.07 8.61 0.81
CA ILE A 152 18.01 7.50 0.88
C ILE A 152 18.44 7.10 -0.54
N ALA A 153 17.50 7.00 -1.48
CA ALA A 153 17.79 6.67 -2.88
C ALA A 153 18.79 7.67 -3.50
N LEU A 154 18.59 8.97 -3.28
CA LEU A 154 19.53 10.02 -3.68
C LEU A 154 20.91 9.84 -3.04
N ALA A 155 20.95 9.53 -1.73
CA ALA A 155 22.20 9.40 -0.98
C ALA A 155 23.03 8.17 -1.39
N VAL A 156 22.38 7.11 -1.89
CA VAL A 156 23.05 5.87 -2.34
C VAL A 156 23.40 5.91 -3.82
N SER A 157 23.46 7.12 -4.39
CA SER A 157 23.92 7.38 -5.75
C SER A 157 23.00 6.85 -6.85
N LEU A 158 21.69 6.72 -6.59
CA LEU A 158 20.70 6.41 -7.64
C LEU A 158 20.38 7.62 -8.55
N GLY A 159 21.07 8.76 -8.37
CA GLY A 159 20.84 9.98 -9.14
C GLY A 159 19.43 10.54 -8.94
N GLU A 160 18.98 11.46 -9.81
CA GLU A 160 17.58 11.92 -9.83
C GLU A 160 16.64 11.01 -10.63
N GLU A 161 17.19 9.96 -11.27
CA GLU A 161 16.45 9.07 -12.18
C GLU A 161 15.35 8.25 -11.47
N TRP A 162 15.42 8.15 -10.13
CA TRP A 162 14.37 7.47 -9.36
C TRP A 162 13.00 8.16 -9.46
N LYS A 163 12.94 9.46 -9.76
CA LYS A 163 11.68 10.21 -9.81
C LYS A 163 10.72 9.66 -10.87
N ASP A 164 11.27 9.10 -11.94
CA ASP A 164 10.51 8.48 -13.03
C ASP A 164 10.45 6.94 -12.92
N ALA A 165 11.20 6.36 -11.96
CA ALA A 165 11.43 4.92 -11.84
C ALA A 165 10.94 4.33 -10.51
N TYR A 166 9.82 4.83 -9.99
CA TYR A 166 9.14 4.24 -8.83
C TYR A 166 7.88 3.49 -9.24
N SER A 167 7.49 2.53 -8.41
CA SER A 167 6.21 1.84 -8.51
C SER A 167 5.55 1.83 -7.15
N LEU A 168 4.21 1.88 -7.17
CA LEU A 168 3.38 1.77 -5.97
C LEU A 168 2.60 0.46 -6.02
N PHE A 169 2.41 -0.12 -4.84
CA PHE A 169 1.62 -1.33 -4.66
C PHE A 169 0.75 -1.22 -3.43
N ALA A 170 -0.44 -1.77 -3.56
CA ALA A 170 -1.52 -1.69 -2.60
C ALA A 170 -2.15 -3.08 -2.45
N TRP A 171 -2.22 -3.55 -1.20
CA TRP A 171 -2.91 -4.76 -0.81
C TRP A 171 -3.93 -4.49 0.30
N PRO A 172 -5.10 -5.14 0.26
CA PRO A 172 -5.65 -5.85 -0.90
C PRO A 172 -5.86 -4.89 -2.08
N PRO A 173 -5.90 -5.40 -3.33
CA PRO A 173 -6.19 -4.58 -4.51
C PRO A 173 -7.60 -3.99 -4.46
N PHE A 174 -8.51 -4.66 -3.75
CA PHE A 174 -9.89 -4.23 -3.54
C PHE A 174 -10.19 -4.13 -2.05
N GLU A 175 -10.90 -3.10 -1.64
CA GLU A 175 -11.18 -2.85 -0.22
C GLU A 175 -12.16 -3.84 0.41
N ARG A 176 -12.93 -4.56 -0.42
CA ARG A 176 -13.98 -5.45 0.03
C ARG A 176 -13.39 -6.77 0.58
N LYS A 177 -13.60 -7.00 1.87
CA LYS A 177 -13.21 -8.25 2.54
C LYS A 177 -14.04 -9.43 2.00
N GLY A 178 -13.39 -10.57 1.83
CA GLY A 178 -14.06 -11.83 1.46
C GLY A 178 -14.08 -12.14 -0.03
N LEU A 179 -13.47 -11.30 -0.87
CA LEU A 179 -13.23 -11.67 -2.25
C LEU A 179 -12.27 -12.87 -2.32
N PRO A 180 -12.54 -13.86 -3.20
CA PRO A 180 -11.62 -14.96 -3.40
C PRO A 180 -10.25 -14.43 -3.84
N MET A 181 -9.18 -15.14 -3.47
CA MET A 181 -7.79 -14.80 -3.80
C MET A 181 -7.24 -13.54 -3.12
N GLN A 182 -7.85 -13.05 -2.04
CA GLN A 182 -7.25 -12.06 -1.14
C GLN A 182 -6.55 -12.73 0.06
N ASP A 183 -5.73 -13.76 -0.20
CA ASP A 183 -4.95 -14.44 0.83
C ASP A 183 -3.46 -14.04 0.79
N ASP A 184 -2.74 -14.36 1.87
CA ASP A 184 -1.31 -14.05 2.00
C ASP A 184 -0.46 -14.76 0.90
N ALA A 185 -0.95 -15.88 0.36
CA ALA A 185 -0.28 -16.59 -0.74
C ALA A 185 -0.35 -15.81 -2.05
N MET A 186 -1.50 -15.21 -2.36
CA MET A 186 -1.68 -14.35 -3.52
C MET A 186 -0.93 -13.02 -3.36
N LEU A 187 -0.94 -12.42 -2.16
CA LEU A 187 -0.11 -11.25 -1.84
C LEU A 187 1.36 -11.51 -2.20
N THR A 188 1.90 -12.65 -1.77
CA THR A 188 3.29 -13.02 -2.05
C THR A 188 3.55 -13.13 -3.55
N ARG A 189 2.68 -13.84 -4.27
CA ARG A 189 2.82 -14.00 -5.73
C ARG A 189 2.79 -12.67 -6.47
N ILE A 190 1.92 -11.76 -6.05
CA ILE A 190 1.82 -10.44 -6.67
C ILE A 190 3.04 -9.59 -6.32
N LEU A 191 3.51 -9.60 -5.07
CA LEU A 191 4.72 -8.88 -4.66
C LEU A 191 5.96 -9.36 -5.42
N ALA A 192 6.14 -10.67 -5.56
CA ALA A 192 7.26 -11.25 -6.32
C ALA A 192 7.23 -10.85 -7.80
N ARG A 193 6.03 -10.71 -8.39
CA ARG A 193 5.85 -10.28 -9.78
C ARG A 193 5.98 -8.76 -9.95
N TRP A 194 5.54 -7.99 -8.97
CA TRP A 194 5.52 -6.53 -9.00
C TRP A 194 6.92 -5.94 -8.91
N SER A 195 7.80 -6.55 -8.11
CA SER A 195 9.20 -6.14 -8.00
C SER A 195 10.10 -7.29 -8.47
N PRO A 196 10.28 -7.48 -9.80
CA PRO A 196 11.16 -8.52 -10.31
C PRO A 196 12.59 -8.22 -9.86
N LEU A 197 13.12 -9.09 -9.01
CA LEU A 197 14.47 -8.93 -8.46
C LEU A 197 15.57 -9.46 -9.39
N ASP A 198 15.20 -9.93 -10.57
CA ASP A 198 16.13 -10.51 -11.54
C ASP A 198 17.16 -9.49 -12.04
N GLY A 199 18.42 -9.94 -12.10
CA GLY A 199 19.54 -9.15 -12.60
C GLY A 199 20.06 -8.08 -11.63
N LEU A 200 19.47 -7.94 -10.44
CA LEU A 200 19.94 -6.98 -9.44
C LEU A 200 21.13 -7.52 -8.64
N LYS A 201 22.07 -6.63 -8.32
CA LYS A 201 23.17 -6.91 -7.37
C LYS A 201 22.70 -6.72 -5.94
N HIS A 202 21.88 -5.68 -5.69
CA HIS A 202 21.45 -5.30 -4.36
C HIS A 202 19.94 -5.09 -4.28
N CYS A 203 19.30 -5.76 -3.33
CA CYS A 203 17.94 -5.46 -2.90
C CYS A 203 17.97 -4.96 -1.46
N ILE A 204 17.31 -3.83 -1.20
CA ILE A 204 17.19 -3.22 0.13
C ILE A 204 15.71 -3.19 0.50
N LEU A 205 15.35 -3.86 1.60
CA LEU A 205 13.97 -3.97 2.06
C LEU A 205 13.79 -3.23 3.39
N PHE A 206 12.94 -2.20 3.39
CA PHE A 206 12.50 -1.50 4.60
C PHE A 206 11.15 -2.07 5.01
N CYS A 207 11.13 -2.81 6.11
CA CYS A 207 9.90 -3.45 6.57
C CYS A 207 9.87 -3.58 8.09
N ASP A 208 8.66 -3.65 8.63
CA ASP A 208 8.45 -4.02 10.03
C ASP A 208 8.76 -5.52 10.23
N GLY A 209 9.26 -5.88 11.43
CA GLY A 209 9.63 -7.25 11.76
C GLY A 209 8.48 -8.26 11.61
N GLY A 210 7.23 -7.84 11.85
CA GLY A 210 6.05 -8.67 11.62
C GLY A 210 5.80 -8.97 10.14
N ILE A 211 5.98 -7.97 9.27
CA ILE A 211 5.86 -8.14 7.81
C ILE A 211 7.01 -9.03 7.30
N ALA A 212 8.23 -8.80 7.80
CA ALA A 212 9.40 -9.59 7.46
C ALA A 212 9.23 -11.07 7.80
N ALA A 213 8.63 -11.39 8.95
CA ALA A 213 8.35 -12.76 9.35
C ALA A 213 7.33 -13.43 8.41
N THR A 214 6.27 -12.71 8.04
CA THR A 214 5.27 -13.21 7.09
C THR A 214 5.88 -13.45 5.71
N LEU A 215 6.60 -12.47 5.16
CA LEU A 215 7.25 -12.60 3.84
C LEU A 215 8.40 -13.61 3.81
N GLY A 216 9.17 -13.69 4.90
CA GLY A 216 10.23 -14.67 5.09
C GLY A 216 9.69 -16.10 5.19
N GLY A 217 8.41 -16.32 5.42
CA GLY A 217 7.79 -17.64 5.26
C GLY A 217 7.50 -18.01 3.80
N LEU A 218 7.40 -17.03 2.91
CA LEU A 218 6.56 -17.16 1.71
C LEU A 218 7.34 -17.22 0.38
N ASP A 219 8.56 -16.68 0.27
CA ASP A 219 9.32 -16.76 -0.99
C ASP A 219 10.84 -16.87 -0.78
N PRO A 220 11.55 -17.80 -1.47
CA PRO A 220 13.01 -17.77 -1.58
C PRO A 220 13.55 -16.50 -2.23
N VAL A 221 12.77 -15.77 -3.05
CA VAL A 221 13.19 -14.51 -3.68
C VAL A 221 13.57 -13.44 -2.64
N TRP A 222 12.92 -13.46 -1.46
CA TRP A 222 13.24 -12.58 -0.34
C TRP A 222 14.24 -13.22 0.66
N LYS A 223 14.96 -14.25 0.24
CA LYS A 223 15.99 -14.93 1.02
C LYS A 223 17.28 -15.04 0.21
N GLY A 224 18.28 -14.25 0.55
CA GLY A 224 19.61 -14.41 -0.01
C GLY A 224 20.56 -13.34 0.48
N ASP A 225 21.86 -13.55 0.23
CA ASP A 225 22.94 -12.63 0.59
C ASP A 225 22.82 -11.26 -0.10
N ARG A 226 21.98 -11.17 -1.13
CA ARG A 226 21.66 -9.95 -1.89
C ARG A 226 20.48 -9.15 -1.33
N LEU A 227 19.93 -9.53 -0.18
CA LEU A 227 18.86 -8.80 0.48
C LEU A 227 19.34 -8.18 1.80
N LEU A 228 19.33 -6.85 1.87
CA LEU A 228 19.51 -6.13 3.12
C LEU A 228 18.16 -5.75 3.72
N GLN A 229 17.79 -6.40 4.82
CA GLN A 229 16.62 -6.01 5.60
C GLN A 229 16.95 -4.88 6.59
N LEU A 230 16.14 -3.84 6.55
CA LEU A 230 16.24 -2.65 7.39
C LEU A 230 14.92 -2.39 8.12
N PRO A 231 14.96 -1.67 9.26
CA PRO A 231 13.77 -1.17 9.94
C PRO A 231 12.82 -0.44 9.00
N SER A 232 11.54 -0.39 9.37
CA SER A 232 10.54 0.34 8.59
C SER A 232 10.86 1.83 8.53
N LEU A 233 10.41 2.49 7.46
CA LEU A 233 10.62 3.93 7.28
C LEU A 233 9.94 4.75 8.39
N ASP A 234 8.77 4.30 8.85
CA ASP A 234 8.05 4.95 9.95
C ASP A 234 8.85 4.86 11.26
N GLU A 235 9.40 3.69 11.59
CA GLU A 235 10.27 3.51 12.76
C GLU A 235 11.51 4.42 12.69
N MET A 236 12.09 4.57 11.49
CA MET A 236 13.21 5.48 11.25
C MET A 236 12.82 6.95 11.42
N LEU A 237 11.60 7.34 11.03
CA LEU A 237 11.09 8.70 11.20
C LEU A 237 10.86 9.03 12.68
N GLN A 238 10.32 8.08 13.44
CA GLN A 238 10.06 8.24 14.87
C GLN A 238 11.35 8.25 15.71
N ASN A 239 12.36 7.48 15.31
CA ASN A 239 13.60 7.31 16.07
C ASN A 239 14.84 7.74 15.26
N PRO A 240 15.31 9.00 15.40
CA PRO A 240 16.46 9.52 14.65
C PRO A 240 17.76 8.73 14.85
N SER A 241 17.94 8.10 16.01
CA SER A 241 19.09 7.24 16.31
C SER A 241 19.21 6.04 15.38
N ILE A 242 18.07 5.52 14.89
CA ILE A 242 18.01 4.39 13.97
C ILE A 242 18.57 4.76 12.59
N LYS A 243 18.38 6.01 12.15
CA LYS A 243 18.91 6.48 10.86
C LYS A 243 20.43 6.32 10.76
N LYS A 244 21.16 6.60 11.84
CA LYS A 244 22.63 6.41 11.89
C LYS A 244 23.01 4.93 11.77
N LEU A 245 22.28 4.06 12.46
CA LEU A 245 22.50 2.61 12.40
C LEU A 245 22.23 2.06 10.99
N VAL A 246 21.10 2.46 10.40
CA VAL A 246 20.71 2.09 9.04
C VAL A 246 21.75 2.55 8.04
N TRP A 247 22.20 3.81 8.12
CA TRP A 247 23.21 4.33 7.21
C TRP A 247 24.54 3.56 7.29
N ARG A 248 24.96 3.14 8.48
CA ARG A 248 26.15 2.31 8.66
C ARG A 248 25.98 0.94 8.00
N LYS A 249 24.84 0.26 8.24
CA LYS A 249 24.53 -1.04 7.63
C LYS A 249 24.48 -0.94 6.11
N LEU A 250 23.81 0.09 5.61
CA LEU A 250 23.62 0.31 4.18
C LEU A 250 24.96 0.55 3.47
N ARG A 251 25.85 1.38 4.05
CA ARG A 251 27.20 1.56 3.49
C ARG A 251 28.02 0.28 3.50
N GLN A 252 28.02 -0.46 4.62
CA GLN A 252 28.71 -1.74 4.68
C GLN A 252 28.20 -2.69 3.59
N TYR A 253 26.88 -2.77 3.42
CA TYR A 253 26.28 -3.67 2.46
C TYR A 253 26.58 -3.33 0.99
N LEU A 254 26.50 -2.05 0.63
CA LEU A 254 26.75 -1.61 -0.75
C LEU A 254 28.24 -1.68 -1.11
N TYR A 255 29.15 -1.37 -0.19
CA TYR A 255 30.59 -1.30 -0.49
C TYR A 255 31.39 -2.56 -0.14
N SER A 256 30.79 -3.57 0.50
CA SER A 256 31.50 -4.83 0.80
C SER A 256 31.43 -5.88 -0.31
N ASN A 257 30.67 -5.60 -1.37
CA ASN A 257 30.38 -6.53 -2.47
C ASN A 257 30.86 -5.99 -3.85
N ASP A 258 31.52 -4.83 -3.87
CA ASP A 258 32.32 -4.32 -4.99
C ASP A 258 33.77 -4.80 -4.87
#